data_AF-A0A7W0EPB5-F1
#
_entry.id   AF-A0A7W0EPB5-F1
#
_cell.length_a   1.000
_cell.length_b   1.000
_cell.length_c   1.000
_cell.angle_alpha   90.00
_cell.angle_beta   90.00
_cell.angle_gamma   90.00
#
_symmetry.space_group_name_H-M   'P 1'
#
loop_
_entity.id
_entity.type
_entity.pdbx_description
1 polymer ?
#
loop_
_entity_poly.entity_id
_entity_poly.type
_entity_poly.pdbx_seq_one_letter_code
_entity_poly.pdbx_strand_id
1 'polypeptide(L)' 'MKSFVKNQALLMLMARIEKYEAENKRFEAKYHMPFKAFQAKVEGLQNEEVFMEDDDYLDWRFAKEAIDGLKKQKRELEYA' A
#
# COMPACT_ATOMS: atom_id res chain seq x y z
N MET A 1 24.21 -20.63 -4.42
CA MET A 1 22.78 -20.98 -4.60
C MET A 1 21.89 -20.33 -3.55
N LYS A 2 22.13 -20.50 -2.24
CA LYS A 2 21.35 -19.84 -1.16
C LYS A 2 21.28 -18.30 -1.26
N SER A 3 22.40 -17.64 -1.56
CA SER A 3 22.45 -16.18 -1.74
C SER A 3 21.69 -15.68 -2.98
N PHE A 4 21.74 -16.42 -4.08
CA PHE A 4 21.01 -16.10 -5.31
C PHE A 4 19.49 -16.10 -5.08
N VAL A 5 18.98 -17.15 -4.43
CA VAL A 5 17.55 -17.26 -4.11
C VAL A 5 17.11 -16.15 -3.14
N LYS A 6 17.92 -15.85 -2.12
CA LYS A 6 17.68 -14.72 -1.20
C LYS A 6 17.61 -13.40 -1.97
N ASN A 7 18.56 -13.12 -2.85
CA ASN A 7 18.59 -11.88 -3.63
C ASN A 7 17.39 -11.78 -4.59
N GLN A 8 17.01 -12.88 -5.25
CA GLN A 8 15.84 -12.91 -6.12
C GLN A 8 14.56 -12.61 -5.33
N ALA A 9 14.38 -13.21 -4.15
CA ALA A 9 13.24 -12.94 -3.29
C ALA A 9 13.22 -11.48 -2.79
N LEU A 10 14.37 -10.89 -2.45
CA LEU A 10 14.47 -9.48 -2.09
C LEU A 10 14.05 -8.56 -3.23
N LEU A 11 14.51 -8.82 -4.46
CA LEU A 11 14.11 -8.05 -5.64
C LEU A 11 12.60 -8.12 -5.89
N MET A 12 12.01 -9.31 -5.73
CA MET A 12 10.56 -9.49 -5.87
C MET A 12 9.77 -8.72 -4.79
N LEU A 13 10.26 -8.69 -3.55
CA LEU A 13 9.65 -7.92 -2.48
C LEU A 13 9.74 -6.42 -2.76
N MET A 14 10.90 -5.93 -3.22
CA MET A 14 11.10 -4.53 -3.58
C MET A 14 10.17 -4.09 -4.71
N ALA A 15 10.06 -4.88 -5.79
CA ALA A 15 9.17 -4.58 -6.91
C ALA A 15 7.69 -4.50 -6.48
N ARG A 16 7.26 -5.36 -5.54
CA ARG A 16 5.90 -5.30 -4.99
C ARG A 16 5.69 -4.07 -4.11
N ILE A 17 6.67 -3.70 -3.29
CA ILE A 17 6.62 -2.47 -2.49
C ILE A 17 6.48 -1.25 -3.41
N GLU A 18 7.33 -1.15 -4.44
CA GLU A 18 7.29 -0.05 -5.41
C GLU A 18 5.94 0.05 -6.13
N LYS A 19 5.35 -1.10 -6.51
CA LYS A 19 4.00 -1.14 -7.11
C LYS A 19 2.96 -0.47 -6.19
N TYR A 20 2.89 -0.87 -4.92
CA TYR A 20 1.91 -0.31 -3.99
C TYR A 20 2.25 1.15 -3.59
N GLU A 21 3.53 1.53 -3.58
CA GLU A 21 3.94 2.92 -3.37
C GLU A 21 3.49 3.82 -4.54
N ALA A 22 3.54 3.33 -5.78
CA ALA A 22 3.01 4.02 -6.94
C ALA A 22 1.47 4.14 -6.89
N GLU A 23 0.79 3.08 -6.45
CA GLU A 23 -0.66 3.08 -6.24
C GLU A 23 -1.09 4.08 -5.16
N ASN A 24 -0.37 4.13 -4.03
CA ASN A 24 -0.58 5.17 -3.01
C ASN A 24 -0.45 6.58 -3.59
N LYS A 25 0.62 6.85 -4.36
CA LYS A 25 0.82 8.16 -5.00
C LYS A 25 -0.28 8.50 -5.99
N ARG A 26 -0.80 7.50 -6.71
CA ARG A 26 -1.92 7.69 -7.64
C ARG A 26 -3.17 8.16 -6.90
N PHE A 27 -3.48 7.59 -5.74
CA PHE A 27 -4.61 8.05 -4.93
C PHE A 27 -4.38 9.44 -4.32
N GLU A 28 -3.17 9.73 -3.83
CA GLU A 28 -2.81 11.08 -3.35
C GLU A 28 -2.99 12.14 -4.45
N ALA A 29 -2.61 11.80 -5.68
CA ALA A 29 -2.81 12.66 -6.84
C ALA A 29 -4.30 12.78 -7.23
N LYS A 30 -5.07 11.68 -7.18
CA LYS A 30 -6.51 11.66 -7.52
C LYS A 30 -7.33 12.55 -6.56
N TYR A 31 -7.05 12.48 -5.27
CA TYR A 31 -7.83 13.17 -4.24
C TYR A 31 -7.20 14.47 -3.73
N HIS A 32 -5.98 14.79 -4.18
CA HIS A 32 -5.22 15.96 -3.74
C HIS A 32 -5.07 16.07 -2.21
N MET A 33 -5.00 14.93 -1.53
CA MET A 33 -4.88 14.87 -0.07
C MET A 33 -4.14 13.62 0.38
N PRO A 34 -3.55 13.60 1.58
CA PRO A 34 -2.93 12.40 2.11
C PRO A 34 -3.99 11.39 2.56
N PHE A 35 -3.63 10.10 2.58
CA PHE A 35 -4.51 8.99 3.00
C PHE A 35 -5.26 9.26 4.30
N LYS A 36 -4.59 9.83 5.32
CA LYS A 36 -5.22 10.09 6.62
C LYS A 36 -6.35 11.12 6.56
N ALA A 37 -6.24 12.12 5.68
CA ALA A 37 -7.32 13.07 5.44
C ALA A 37 -8.47 12.39 4.68
N PHE A 38 -8.14 11.55 3.69
CA PHE A 38 -9.15 10.79 2.93
C PHE A 38 -9.91 9.78 3.81
N GLN A 39 -9.20 9.06 4.68
CA GLN A 39 -9.78 8.15 5.67
C GLN A 39 -10.81 8.88 6.55
N ALA A 40 -10.43 10.05 7.11
CA ALA A 40 -11.34 10.82 7.95
C ALA A 40 -12.56 11.36 7.16
N LYS A 41 -12.38 11.69 5.88
CA LYS A 41 -13.48 12.08 4.99
C LYS A 41 -14.49 10.94 4.85
N VAL A 42 -14.02 9.75 4.46
CA VAL A 42 -14.87 8.57 4.24
C VAL A 42 -15.57 8.13 5.53
N GLU A 43 -14.85 8.10 6.66
CA GLU A 43 -15.42 7.77 7.97
C GLU A 43 -16.46 8.81 8.46
N GLY A 44 -16.37 10.06 7.98
CA GLY A 44 -17.29 11.15 8.29
C GLY A 44 -18.56 11.18 7.43
N LEU A 45 -18.60 10.45 6.30
CA LEU A 45 -19.76 10.33 5.43
C LEU A 45 -20.75 9.30 6.01
N GLN A 46 -21.33 9.60 7.17
CA GLN A 46 -22.50 8.85 7.65
C GLN A 46 -23.71 9.30 6.81
N ASN A 47 -24.19 8.43 5.91
CA ASN A 47 -25.43 8.53 5.10
C ASN A 47 -25.30 9.00 3.63
N GLU A 48 -24.11 9.17 3.08
CA GLU A 48 -23.93 9.38 1.63
C GLU A 48 -23.20 8.18 1.01
N GLU A 49 -23.89 7.36 0.22
CA GLU A 49 -23.27 6.25 -0.52
C GLU A 49 -22.46 6.80 -1.69
N VAL A 50 -21.18 7.07 -1.46
CA VAL A 50 -20.21 7.42 -2.51
C VAL A 50 -19.39 6.17 -2.85
N PHE A 51 -20.05 5.19 -3.49
CA PHE A 51 -19.47 3.87 -3.81
C PHE A 51 -18.05 3.91 -4.37
N MET A 52 -17.76 4.89 -5.24
CA MET A 52 -16.42 5.03 -5.82
C MET A 52 -15.37 5.40 -4.77
N GLU A 53 -15.67 6.34 -3.87
CA GLU A 53 -14.71 6.75 -2.83
C GLU A 53 -14.50 5.66 -1.77
N ASP A 54 -15.53 4.87 -1.50
CA ASP A 54 -15.42 3.69 -0.61
C ASP A 54 -14.53 2.61 -1.24
N ASP A 55 -14.73 2.29 -2.53
CA ASP A 55 -13.88 1.35 -3.26
C ASP A 55 -12.43 1.82 -3.30
N ASP A 56 -12.22 3.09 -3.67
CA ASP A 56 -10.89 3.71 -3.70
C ASP A 56 -10.25 3.75 -2.30
N TYR A 57 -11.04 3.94 -1.24
CA TYR A 57 -10.56 3.86 0.15
C TYR A 57 -10.08 2.46 0.50
N LEU A 58 -10.85 1.43 0.16
CA LEU A 58 -10.49 0.04 0.43
C LEU A 58 -9.20 -0.35 -0.30
N ASP A 59 -9.09 0.00 -1.58
CA ASP A 59 -7.88 -0.26 -2.38
C ASP A 59 -6.66 0.49 -1.82
N TRP A 60 -6.83 1.76 -1.47
CA TRP A 60 -5.73 2.56 -0.92
C TRP A 60 -5.29 2.06 0.46
N ARG A 61 -6.25 1.71 1.32
CA ARG A 61 -5.96 1.12 2.64
C ARG A 61 -5.21 -0.20 2.48
N PHE A 62 -5.66 -1.06 1.59
CA PHE A 62 -4.99 -2.32 1.29
C PHE A 62 -3.55 -2.11 0.82
N ALA A 63 -3.31 -1.17 -0.09
CA ALA A 63 -1.96 -0.85 -0.57
C ALA A 63 -1.01 -0.42 0.57
N LYS A 64 -1.50 0.39 1.53
CA LYS A 64 -0.71 0.78 2.71
C LYS A 64 -0.40 -0.39 3.65
N GLU A 65 -1.41 -1.19 3.99
CA GLU A 65 -1.22 -2.37 4.85
C GLU A 65 -0.31 -3.41 4.19
N ALA A 66 -0.42 -3.61 2.87
CA ALA A 66 0.43 -4.50 2.10
C ALA A 66 1.91 -4.06 2.13
N ILE A 67 2.19 -2.76 1.99
CA ILE A 67 3.56 -2.22 2.09
C ILE A 67 4.16 -2.53 3.46
N ASP A 68 3.42 -2.34 4.55
CA ASP A 68 3.91 -2.59 5.90
C ASP A 68 4.27 -4.06 6.10
N GLY A 69 3.41 -4.97 5.62
CA GLY A 69 3.67 -6.41 5.62
C GLY A 69 4.90 -6.79 4.78
N LEU A 70 5.01 -6.27 3.56
CA LEU A 70 6.14 -6.54 2.66
C LEU A 70 7.46 -5.98 3.22
N LYS A 71 7.45 -4.79 3.83
CA LYS A 71 8.62 -4.19 4.49
C LYS A 71 9.06 -5.01 5.71
N LYS A 72 8.12 -5.64 6.44
CA LYS A 72 8.44 -6.59 7.50
C LYS A 72 9.11 -7.85 6.93
N GLN A 73 8.51 -8.49 5.92
CA GLN A 73 9.07 -9.68 5.27
C GLN A 73 10.45 -9.42 4.66
N LYS A 74 10.64 -8.25 4.02
CA LYS A 74 11.93 -7.83 3.47
C LYS A 74 13.00 -7.76 4.56
N ARG A 75 12.71 -7.11 5.69
CA ARG A 75 13.64 -7.01 6.82
C ARG A 75 13.98 -8.38 7.39
N GLU A 76 12.98 -9.22 7.62
CA GLU A 76 13.19 -10.60 8.09
C GLU A 76 14.10 -11.39 7.15
N LEU A 77 13.90 -11.27 5.84
CA LEU A 77 14.74 -11.94 4.85
C LEU A 77 16.15 -11.33 4.77
N GLU A 78 16.30 -10.02 4.92
CA GLU A 78 17.62 -9.35 4.92
C GLU A 78 18.50 -9.82 6.08
N TYR A 79 17.92 -9.99 7.28
CA TYR A 79 18.63 -10.37 8.50
C TYR A 79 18.56 -11.87 8.85
N ALA A 80 17.87 -12.69 8.06
CA ALA A 80 17.93 -14.16 8.11
C ALA A 80 19.22 -14.71 7.48
#